data_AF-A0AAV6AQ48-F1
#
_entry.id   AF-A0AAV6AQ48-F1
#
_cell.length_a   1.000
_cell.length_b   1.000
_cell.length_c   1.000
_cell.angle_alpha   90.00
_cell.angle_beta   90.00
_cell.angle_gamma   90.00
#
_symmetry.space_group_name_H-M   'P 1'
#
loop_
_entity.id
_entity.type
_entity.pdbx_description
1 polymer ?
#
loop_
_entity_poly.entity_id
_entity_poly.type
_entity_poly.pdbx_seq_one_letter_code
_entity_poly.pdbx_strand_id
1 'polypeptide(L)'
;MISAWLKLAHIAGLTIWCAGLLMLPVLFRMRAAGDTGQSLWRLQRFARAAFIRIVSPAAFVAIGTGTALIFVEEVFTAWFALKLAAVGVLVAVHARVGYLVVEVYKPDGRYAFWRQAAMQGIASTAMFAVLWLVLAKPVLDFDVLPEWFHRPGGLHSASERLMPIP
;
A
#
# COMPACT_ATOMS: atom_id res chain seq x y z
N MET A 1 -23.62 -9.81 13.18
CA MET A 1 -23.91 -8.43 12.69
C MET A 1 -22.66 -7.53 12.65
N ILE A 2 -21.79 -7.55 13.66
CA ILE A 2 -20.58 -6.70 13.72
C ILE A 2 -19.61 -6.94 12.55
N SER A 3 -19.36 -8.20 12.16
CA SER A 3 -18.47 -8.54 11.03
C SER A 3 -18.91 -7.89 9.71
N ALA A 4 -20.21 -7.78 9.44
CA ALA A 4 -20.71 -7.15 8.21
C ALA A 4 -20.39 -5.65 8.14
N TRP A 5 -20.56 -4.93 9.25
CA TRP A 5 -20.23 -3.51 9.34
C TRP A 5 -18.72 -3.26 9.23
N LEU A 6 -17.90 -4.13 9.83
CA LEU A 6 -16.45 -4.05 9.67
C LEU A 6 -16.02 -4.29 8.22
N LYS A 7 -16.59 -5.30 7.55
CA LYS A 7 -16.32 -5.57 6.12
C LYS A 7 -16.74 -4.39 5.25
N LEU A 8 -17.90 -3.79 5.51
CA LEU A 8 -18.37 -2.61 4.80
C LEU A 8 -17.40 -1.43 4.96
N ALA A 9 -17.05 -1.09 6.21
CA ALA A 9 -16.14 0.01 6.50
C ALA A 9 -14.74 -0.23 5.91
N HIS A 10 -14.26 -1.48 5.97
CA HIS A 10 -12.98 -1.89 5.37
C HIS A 10 -12.98 -1.71 3.85
N ILE A 11 -13.99 -2.23 3.16
CA ILE A 11 -14.08 -2.16 1.71
C ILE A 11 -14.27 -0.70 1.26
N ALA A 12 -15.13 0.07 1.95
CA ALA A 12 -15.34 1.49 1.64
C ALA A 12 -14.06 2.33 1.85
N GLY A 13 -13.35 2.12 2.96
CA GLY A 13 -12.06 2.77 3.20
C GLY A 13 -11.03 2.38 2.15
N LEU A 14 -10.94 1.08 1.81
CA LEU A 14 -9.99 0.56 0.84
C LEU A 14 -10.25 1.12 -0.56
N THR A 15 -11.52 1.21 -1.02
CA THR A 15 -11.85 1.75 -2.34
C THR A 15 -11.49 3.23 -2.45
N ILE A 16 -11.83 4.04 -1.45
CA ILE A 16 -11.47 5.47 -1.41
C ILE A 16 -9.95 5.64 -1.38
N TRP A 17 -9.25 4.83 -0.57
CA TRP A 17 -7.80 4.87 -0.47
C TRP A 17 -7.13 4.51 -1.81
N CYS A 18 -7.57 3.43 -2.45
CA CYS A 18 -7.07 3.00 -3.75
C CYS A 18 -7.31 4.06 -4.83
N ALA A 19 -8.53 4.61 -4.91
CA ALA A 19 -8.86 5.69 -5.85
C ALA A 19 -7.93 6.91 -5.65
N GLY A 20 -7.70 7.30 -4.40
CA GLY A 20 -6.79 8.40 -4.06
C GLY A 20 -5.35 8.17 -4.50
N LEU A 21 -4.81 6.96 -4.26
CA LEU A 21 -3.45 6.59 -4.65
C LEU A 21 -3.25 6.56 -6.17
N LEU A 22 -4.28 6.19 -6.94
CA LEU A 22 -4.22 6.19 -8.41
C LEU A 22 -4.38 7.60 -8.98
N MET A 23 -5.27 8.42 -8.42
CA MET A 23 -5.62 9.73 -8.95
C MET A 23 -4.54 10.79 -8.70
N LEU A 24 -3.98 10.87 -7.49
CA LEU A 24 -3.08 11.96 -7.10
C LEU A 24 -1.81 12.06 -7.97
N PRO A 25 -1.12 10.95 -8.31
CA PRO A 25 0.04 11.03 -9.18
C PRO A 25 -0.29 11.47 -10.61
N VAL A 26 -1.48 11.15 -11.10
CA VAL A 26 -1.96 11.62 -12.42
C VAL A 26 -2.11 13.14 -12.41
N LEU A 27 -2.65 13.71 -11.33
CA LEU A 27 -2.72 15.16 -11.16
C LEU A 27 -1.33 15.82 -11.14
N PHE A 28 -0.31 15.14 -10.57
CA PHE A 28 1.06 15.65 -10.62
C PHE A 28 1.66 15.64 -12.04
N ARG A 29 1.25 14.71 -12.91
CA ARG A 29 1.66 14.73 -14.33
C ARG A 29 1.09 15.92 -15.08
N MET A 30 -0.16 16.30 -14.82
CA MET A 30 -0.79 17.46 -15.47
C MET A 30 -0.01 18.75 -15.18
N ARG A 31 0.56 18.87 -13.98
CA ARG A 31 1.45 20.00 -13.63
C ARG A 31 2.76 20.02 -14.42
N ALA A 32 3.39 18.86 -14.64
CA ALA A 32 4.63 18.78 -15.40
C ALA A 32 4.45 19.12 -16.90
N ALA A 33 3.21 19.03 -17.41
CA ALA A 33 2.88 19.21 -18.82
C ALA A 33 2.66 20.67 -19.27
N GLY A 34 2.89 21.68 -18.40
CA GLY A 34 3.00 23.08 -18.85
C GLY A 34 1.90 24.05 -18.39
N ASP A 35 1.04 23.70 -17.43
CA ASP A 35 0.14 24.66 -16.81
C ASP A 35 0.96 25.70 -16.01
N THR A 36 0.77 26.99 -16.23
CA THR A 36 1.47 28.07 -15.50
C THR A 36 0.47 29.01 -14.81
N GLY A 37 0.79 29.46 -13.59
CA GLY A 37 0.02 30.50 -12.89
C GLY A 37 -1.02 29.98 -11.87
N GLN A 38 -2.17 30.66 -11.77
CA GLN A 38 -3.14 30.50 -10.68
C GLN A 38 -3.93 29.18 -10.70
N SER A 39 -4.01 28.50 -11.85
CA SER A 39 -4.60 27.15 -12.00
C SER A 39 -3.81 26.10 -11.23
N LEU A 40 -2.47 26.15 -11.29
CA LEU A 40 -1.59 25.21 -10.58
C LEU A 40 -1.74 25.28 -9.06
N TRP A 41 -1.81 26.48 -8.50
CA TRP A 41 -1.97 26.67 -7.06
C TRP A 41 -3.29 26.08 -6.54
N ARG A 42 -4.36 26.18 -7.34
CA ARG A 42 -5.65 25.54 -7.04
C ARG A 42 -5.54 24.01 -7.09
N LEU A 43 -4.90 23.47 -8.13
CA LEU A 43 -4.67 22.02 -8.26
C LEU A 43 -3.84 21.47 -7.10
N GLN A 44 -2.77 22.18 -6.70
CA GLN A 44 -1.94 21.82 -5.56
C GLN A 44 -2.73 21.76 -4.26
N ARG A 45 -3.49 22.83 -3.99
CA ARG A 45 -4.29 22.94 -2.77
C ARG A 45 -5.34 21.83 -2.74
N PHE A 46 -5.96 21.54 -3.89
CA PHE A 46 -6.92 20.45 -4.03
C PHE A 46 -6.26 19.08 -3.78
N ALA A 47 -5.16 18.75 -4.47
CA ALA A 47 -4.48 17.47 -4.33
C ALA A 47 -4.00 17.23 -2.89
N ARG A 48 -3.43 18.25 -2.24
CA ARG A 48 -3.02 18.18 -0.84
C ARG A 48 -4.20 18.02 0.10
N ALA A 49 -5.28 18.78 -0.10
CA ALA A 49 -6.47 18.68 0.72
C ALA A 49 -7.13 17.30 0.56
N ALA A 50 -7.24 16.78 -0.66
CA ALA A 50 -7.75 15.44 -0.92
C ALA A 50 -6.89 14.37 -0.25
N PHE A 51 -5.56 14.45 -0.36
CA PHE A 51 -4.65 13.50 0.29
C PHE A 51 -4.84 13.49 1.81
N ILE A 52 -4.77 14.65 2.46
CA ILE A 52 -4.79 14.76 3.92
C ILE A 52 -6.19 14.50 4.50
N ARG A 53 -7.25 14.99 3.85
CA ARG A 53 -8.61 14.98 4.42
C ARG A 53 -9.45 13.78 3.99
N ILE A 54 -9.07 13.10 2.91
CA ILE A 54 -9.85 11.99 2.36
C ILE A 54 -9.00 10.72 2.29
N VAL A 55 -7.87 10.77 1.58
CA VAL A 55 -7.09 9.56 1.28
C VAL A 55 -6.43 8.99 2.53
N SER A 56 -5.77 9.82 3.35
CA SER A 56 -5.11 9.35 4.58
C SER A 56 -6.12 8.83 5.62
N PRO A 57 -7.24 9.52 5.94
CA PRO A 57 -8.26 8.95 6.82
C PRO A 57 -8.85 7.65 6.28
N ALA A 58 -9.12 7.56 4.98
CA ALA A 58 -9.59 6.31 4.37
C ALA A 58 -8.58 5.17 4.52
N ALA A 59 -7.28 5.45 4.40
CA ALA A 59 -6.22 4.48 4.65
C ALA A 59 -6.24 3.97 6.10
N PHE A 60 -6.36 4.87 7.08
CA PHE A 60 -6.46 4.50 8.50
C PHE A 60 -7.70 3.66 8.79
N VAL A 61 -8.86 4.04 8.21
CA VAL A 61 -10.10 3.25 8.33
C VAL A 61 -9.91 1.86 7.73
N ALA A 62 -9.37 1.77 6.51
CA ALA A 62 -9.15 0.49 5.83
C ALA A 62 -8.20 -0.42 6.63
N ILE A 63 -7.08 0.11 7.11
CA ILE A 63 -6.10 -0.66 7.89
C ILE A 63 -6.70 -1.06 9.25
N GLY A 64 -7.29 -0.11 9.98
CA GLY A 64 -7.84 -0.38 11.31
C GLY A 64 -8.96 -1.41 11.31
N THR A 65 -9.93 -1.27 10.39
CA THR A 65 -11.02 -2.24 10.22
C THR A 65 -10.54 -3.57 9.66
N GLY A 66 -9.54 -3.55 8.77
CA GLY A 66 -8.89 -4.75 8.25
C GLY A 66 -8.18 -5.53 9.35
N THR A 67 -7.46 -4.85 10.23
CA THR A 67 -6.81 -5.42 11.41
C THR A 67 -7.83 -5.97 12.40
N ALA A 68 -8.91 -5.25 12.67
CA ALA A 68 -10.00 -5.75 13.51
C ALA A 68 -10.63 -7.05 12.96
N LEU A 69 -10.80 -7.15 11.64
CA LEU A 69 -11.31 -8.35 10.99
C LEU A 69 -10.42 -9.59 11.19
N ILE A 70 -9.10 -9.41 11.37
CA ILE A 70 -8.18 -10.51 11.67
C ILE A 70 -8.57 -11.18 12.98
N PHE A 71 -8.80 -10.38 14.01
CA PHE A 71 -9.14 -10.85 15.34
C PHE A 71 -10.56 -11.40 15.42
N VAL A 72 -11.51 -10.80 14.69
CA VAL A 72 -12.91 -11.25 14.69
C VAL A 72 -13.11 -12.56 13.94
N GLU A 73 -12.34 -12.82 12.88
CA GLU A 73 -12.47 -14.02 12.05
C GLU A 73 -11.39 -15.07 12.36
N GLU A 74 -10.47 -14.79 13.29
CA GLU A 74 -9.36 -15.66 13.75
C GLU A 74 -8.50 -16.25 12.62
N VAL A 75 -8.28 -15.50 11.54
CA VAL A 75 -7.55 -15.98 10.35
C VAL A 75 -6.05 -15.69 10.47
N PHE A 76 -5.28 -16.69 10.87
CA PHE A 76 -3.82 -16.62 11.02
C PHE A 76 -3.09 -17.62 10.11
N THR A 77 -3.29 -17.51 8.79
CA THR A 77 -2.70 -18.43 7.79
C THR A 77 -1.61 -17.76 6.94
N ALA A 78 -0.75 -18.54 6.26
CA ALA A 78 0.34 -18.00 5.43
C ALA A 78 -0.18 -17.11 4.31
N TRP A 79 -1.31 -17.53 3.77
CA TRP A 79 -2.15 -16.76 2.90
C TRP A 79 -2.43 -15.33 3.40
N PHE A 80 -2.83 -15.22 4.65
CA PHE A 80 -3.19 -13.94 5.25
C PHE A 80 -1.96 -13.03 5.40
N ALA A 81 -0.78 -13.61 5.69
CA ALA A 81 0.48 -12.87 5.72
C ALA A 81 0.84 -12.26 4.35
N LEU A 82 0.61 -12.96 3.24
CA LEU A 82 0.79 -12.39 1.89
C LEU A 82 -0.15 -11.22 1.62
N LYS A 83 -1.41 -11.31 2.06
CA LYS A 83 -2.35 -10.19 1.97
C LYS A 83 -1.83 -8.98 2.74
N LEU A 84 -1.30 -9.18 3.94
CA LEU A 84 -0.69 -8.10 4.72
C LEU A 84 0.55 -7.51 4.04
N ALA A 85 1.40 -8.34 3.44
CA ALA A 85 2.56 -7.86 2.69
C ALA A 85 2.15 -6.95 1.52
N ALA A 86 1.12 -7.35 0.76
CA ALA A 86 0.59 -6.54 -0.33
C ALA A 86 -0.02 -5.21 0.17
N VAL A 87 -0.73 -5.23 1.31
CA VAL A 87 -1.20 -4.00 1.97
C VAL A 87 -0.03 -3.15 2.47
N GLY A 88 1.05 -3.76 2.96
CA GLY A 88 2.29 -3.06 3.34
C GLY A 88 2.92 -2.30 2.17
N VAL A 89 2.90 -2.88 0.97
CA VAL A 89 3.31 -2.18 -0.26
C VAL A 89 2.41 -0.97 -0.53
N LEU A 90 1.09 -1.11 -0.38
CA LEU A 90 0.15 0.03 -0.52
C LEU A 90 0.43 1.15 0.49
N VAL A 91 0.77 0.81 1.73
CA VAL A 91 1.19 1.78 2.75
C VAL A 91 2.49 2.50 2.34
N ALA A 92 3.48 1.75 1.85
CA ALA A 92 4.73 2.34 1.37
C ALA A 92 4.49 3.30 0.19
N VAL A 93 3.63 2.92 -0.75
CA VAL A 93 3.19 3.78 -1.85
C VAL A 93 2.48 5.02 -1.30
N HIS A 94 1.57 4.89 -0.32
CA HIS A 94 0.88 6.02 0.29
C HIS A 94 1.85 7.01 0.93
N ALA A 95 2.83 6.52 1.70
CA ALA A 95 3.87 7.36 2.28
C ALA A 95 4.69 8.08 1.20
N ARG A 96 5.04 7.38 0.11
CA ARG A 96 5.73 8.00 -1.03
C ARG A 96 4.89 9.07 -1.70
N VAL A 97 3.60 8.82 -1.96
CA VAL A 97 2.68 9.84 -2.51
C VAL A 97 2.60 11.06 -1.58
N GLY A 98 2.53 10.85 -0.26
CA GLY A 98 2.56 11.95 0.72
C GLY A 98 3.83 12.79 0.63
N TYR A 99 4.99 12.15 0.44
CA TYR A 99 6.25 12.85 0.17
C TYR A 99 6.19 13.65 -1.16
N LEU A 100 5.59 13.09 -2.22
CA LEU A 100 5.45 13.80 -3.51
C LEU A 100 4.54 15.01 -3.44
N VAL A 101 3.44 14.93 -2.66
CA VAL A 101 2.53 16.07 -2.42
C VAL A 101 3.31 17.28 -1.86
N VAL A 102 4.39 17.04 -1.11
CA VAL A 102 5.27 18.09 -0.58
C VAL A 102 6.36 18.46 -1.56
N GLU A 103 7.07 17.47 -2.12
CA GLU A 103 8.30 17.66 -2.88
C GLU A 103 8.07 18.23 -4.28
N VAL A 104 7.05 17.74 -5.00
CA VAL A 104 6.77 18.15 -6.38
C VAL A 104 6.55 19.66 -6.46
N TYR A 105 6.00 20.28 -5.43
CA TYR A 105 5.63 21.69 -5.40
C TYR A 105 6.72 22.66 -4.95
N LYS A 106 7.95 22.19 -4.74
CA LYS A 106 9.11 23.07 -4.63
C LYS A 106 9.47 23.70 -5.99
N PRO A 107 10.09 24.90 -6.03
CA PRO A 107 10.44 25.59 -7.27
C PRO A 107 11.26 24.74 -8.25
N ASP A 108 12.16 23.89 -7.75
CA ASP A 108 13.05 23.04 -8.55
C ASP A 108 12.56 21.57 -8.64
N GLY A 109 11.34 21.29 -8.18
CA GLY A 109 10.80 19.94 -8.07
C GLY A 109 10.49 19.29 -9.42
N ARG A 110 11.50 18.76 -10.11
CA ARG A 110 11.32 17.95 -11.33
C ARG A 110 11.12 16.49 -10.95
N TYR A 111 9.94 15.95 -11.24
CA TYR A 111 9.67 14.54 -11.03
C TYR A 111 9.68 13.79 -12.36
N ALA A 112 10.57 12.80 -12.44
CA ALA A 112 10.76 11.97 -13.61
C ALA A 112 9.50 11.15 -13.96
N PHE A 113 9.06 11.22 -15.21
CA PHE A 113 7.87 10.51 -15.71
C PHE A 113 7.93 9.00 -15.44
N TRP A 114 9.08 8.35 -15.71
CA TRP A 114 9.26 6.91 -15.49
C TRP A 114 9.08 6.52 -14.03
N ARG A 115 9.48 7.39 -13.09
CA ARG A 115 9.34 7.15 -11.66
C ARG A 115 7.88 7.27 -11.22
N GLN A 116 7.07 8.11 -11.87
CA GLN A 116 5.62 8.20 -11.59
C GLN A 116 4.90 6.98 -12.16
N ALA A 117 5.23 6.61 -13.40
CA ALA A 117 4.68 5.43 -14.06
C ALA A 117 5.00 4.15 -13.25
N ALA A 118 6.24 4.00 -12.77
CA ALA A 118 6.62 2.90 -11.90
C ALA A 118 5.80 2.88 -10.60
N MET A 119 5.61 4.03 -9.94
CA MET A 119 4.79 4.10 -8.72
C MET A 119 3.32 3.74 -8.99
N GLN A 120 2.74 4.19 -10.12
CA GLN A 120 1.39 3.75 -10.52
C GLN A 120 1.36 2.25 -10.78
N GLY A 121 2.32 1.73 -11.53
CA GLY A 121 2.43 0.30 -11.82
C GLY A 121 2.51 -0.54 -10.55
N ILE A 122 3.35 -0.14 -9.60
CA ILE A 122 3.48 -0.80 -8.29
C ILE A 122 2.17 -0.73 -7.52
N ALA A 123 1.52 0.45 -7.45
CA ALA A 123 0.25 0.61 -6.76
C ALA A 123 -0.85 -0.27 -7.37
N SER A 124 -1.03 -0.21 -8.69
CA SER A 124 -2.02 -1.02 -9.42
C SER A 124 -1.75 -2.51 -9.28
N THR A 125 -0.48 -2.93 -9.34
CA THR A 125 -0.08 -4.33 -9.16
C THR A 125 -0.38 -4.79 -7.73
N ALA A 126 -0.08 -3.97 -6.71
CA ALA A 126 -0.40 -4.29 -5.33
C ALA A 126 -1.91 -4.37 -5.09
N MET A 127 -2.71 -3.46 -5.68
CA MET A 127 -4.17 -3.52 -5.61
C MET A 127 -4.71 -4.78 -6.28
N PHE A 128 -4.23 -5.09 -7.48
CA PHE A 128 -4.61 -6.31 -8.18
C PHE A 128 -4.24 -7.55 -7.38
N ALA A 129 -3.03 -7.59 -6.82
CA ALA A 129 -2.60 -8.65 -5.93
C ALA A 129 -3.55 -8.77 -4.74
N VAL A 130 -3.88 -7.70 -4.02
CA VAL A 130 -4.84 -7.77 -2.90
C VAL A 130 -6.19 -8.35 -3.33
N LEU A 131 -6.74 -7.94 -4.48
CA LEU A 131 -8.03 -8.43 -4.98
C LEU A 131 -7.97 -9.89 -5.42
N TRP A 132 -6.95 -10.23 -6.22
CA TRP A 132 -6.69 -11.60 -6.64
C TRP A 132 -6.50 -12.49 -5.43
N LEU A 133 -5.75 -12.00 -4.43
CA LEU A 133 -5.56 -12.70 -3.20
C LEU A 133 -6.98 -12.96 -2.61
N VAL A 134 -7.70 -11.92 -2.19
CA VAL A 134 -9.03 -12.06 -1.56
C VAL A 134 -9.98 -13.04 -2.26
N LEU A 135 -9.97 -13.08 -3.60
CA LEU A 135 -10.80 -13.99 -4.40
C LEU A 135 -10.25 -15.42 -4.49
N ALA A 136 -8.96 -15.59 -4.76
CA ALA A 136 -8.37 -16.89 -5.06
C ALA A 136 -8.22 -17.78 -3.83
N LYS A 137 -8.02 -17.19 -2.62
CA LYS A 137 -7.76 -17.92 -1.36
C LYS A 137 -6.94 -19.22 -1.56
N PRO A 138 -5.73 -19.13 -2.17
CA PRO A 138 -4.85 -20.26 -2.32
C PRO A 138 -4.55 -20.84 -0.94
N VAL A 139 -4.66 -22.15 -0.86
CA VAL A 139 -4.24 -22.92 0.31
C VAL A 139 -2.72 -22.87 0.31
N LEU A 140 -2.18 -21.95 1.10
CA LEU A 140 -0.75 -21.85 1.38
C LEU A 140 -0.57 -22.31 2.81
N ASP A 141 -0.14 -23.56 2.95
CA ASP A 141 0.32 -24.07 4.23
C ASP A 141 1.74 -23.55 4.47
N PHE A 142 2.06 -23.23 5.72
CA PHE A 142 3.39 -22.76 6.07
C PHE A 142 4.48 -23.82 5.80
N ASP A 143 4.10 -25.09 5.62
CA ASP A 143 4.98 -26.23 5.35
C ASP A 143 5.86 -26.09 4.08
N VAL A 144 5.49 -25.22 3.13
CA VAL A 144 6.34 -24.89 1.98
C VAL A 144 7.48 -23.91 2.31
N LEU A 145 7.45 -23.24 3.46
CA LEU A 145 8.56 -22.39 3.89
C LEU A 145 9.73 -23.23 4.42
N PRO A 146 10.98 -22.81 4.20
CA PRO A 146 12.15 -23.54 4.69
C PRO A 146 12.12 -23.77 6.20
N GLU A 147 12.68 -24.90 6.67
CA GLU A 147 12.69 -25.25 8.10
C GLU A 147 13.26 -24.16 9.03
N TRP A 148 14.16 -23.31 8.54
CA TRP A 148 14.72 -22.21 9.32
C TRP A 148 13.70 -21.12 9.68
N PHE A 149 12.56 -21.05 8.98
CA PHE A 149 11.49 -20.10 9.28
C PHE A 149 10.60 -20.57 10.44
N HIS A 150 10.48 -21.90 10.63
CA HIS A 150 9.62 -22.51 11.65
C HIS A 150 10.32 -22.75 12.99
N ARG A 151 11.65 -22.73 13.01
CA ARG A 151 12.42 -22.92 14.24
C ARG A 151 12.83 -21.57 14.84
N PRO A 152 12.53 -21.28 16.12
CA PRO A 152 13.15 -20.14 16.80
C PRO A 152 14.68 -20.33 16.79
N GLY A 153 15.41 -19.39 16.19
CA GLY A 153 16.86 -19.48 15.94
C GLY A 153 17.26 -20.11 14.60
N GLY A 154 16.32 -20.43 13.71
CA GLY A 154 16.62 -21.09 12.45
C GLY A 154 17.49 -20.27 11.49
N LEU A 155 17.37 -18.94 11.50
CA LEU A 155 18.25 -18.03 10.74
C LEU A 155 19.73 -18.17 11.15
N HIS A 156 20.02 -18.35 12.45
CA HIS A 156 21.37 -18.58 12.95
C HIS A 156 21.92 -19.93 12.46
N SER A 157 21.09 -20.98 12.54
CA SER A 157 21.46 -22.32 12.06
C SER A 157 21.65 -22.40 10.54
N ALA A 158 20.97 -21.52 9.80
CA ALA A 158 21.12 -21.37 8.35
C ALA A 158 22.36 -20.55 8.00
N SER A 159 22.67 -19.50 8.76
CA SER A 159 23.91 -18.73 8.58
C SER A 159 25.16 -19.56 8.88
N GLU A 160 25.15 -20.39 9.92
CA GLU A 160 26.27 -21.30 10.23
C GLU A 160 26.50 -22.33 9.12
N ARG A 161 25.43 -22.81 8.47
CA ARG A 161 25.52 -23.74 7.32
C ARG A 161 26.06 -23.07 6.05
N LEU A 162 25.68 -21.80 5.81
CA LEU A 162 26.06 -21.06 4.60
C LEU A 162 27.45 -20.41 4.71
N MET A 163 27.85 -20.01 5.93
CA MET A 163 29.15 -19.41 6.22
C MET A 163 29.76 -20.12 7.43
N PRO A 164 30.37 -21.31 7.22
CA PRO A 164 31.11 -21.96 8.29
C PRO A 164 32.27 -21.05 8.70
N ILE A 165 32.18 -20.51 9.90
CA ILE A 165 33.24 -19.71 10.51
C ILE A 165 34.33 -20.72 10.94
N PRO A 166 35.57 -20.59 10.46
CA PRO A 166 36.64 -21.55 10.75
C PRO A 166 37.08 -21.55 12.22
#